data_AF-A0A7S1Z7G9-F1
#
_entry.id   AF-A0A7S1Z7G9-F1
#
_cell.length_a   1.000
_cell.length_b   1.000
_cell.length_c   1.000
_cell.angle_alpha   90.00
_cell.angle_beta   90.00
_cell.angle_gamma   90.00
#
_symmetry.space_group_name_H-M   'P 1'
#
loop_
_entity.id
_entity.type
_entity.pdbx_description
1 polymer ?
#
loop_
_entity_poly.entity_id
_entity_poly.type
_entity_poly.pdbx_seq_one_letter_code
_entity_poly.pdbx_strand_id
1 'polypeptide(L)'
;AGGGIKPDVVCFNAAIGACERAGRWEEALGILREMQRGEIVGGDVRPDVVSYNSAMGACGRAERWQAAFELLRELADDDGVVDPDVVSYGIVIGACSRAKMWEEALDLLNEMMDRGIRPNAKICGAVVSACEKGGQWETALEVFQKMAEDGIE
;
A
#
# COMPACT_ATOMS: atom_id res chain seq x y z
N ALA A 1 38.12 8.48 -14.93
CA ALA A 1 36.77 9.06 -14.74
C ALA A 1 35.80 7.90 -14.61
N GLY A 2 35.31 7.61 -13.41
CA GLY A 2 34.41 6.49 -13.17
C GLY A 2 33.08 6.76 -13.85
N GLY A 3 32.76 6.02 -14.91
CA GLY A 3 31.45 5.98 -15.52
C GLY A 3 30.47 5.31 -14.56
N GLY A 4 30.02 6.05 -13.55
CA GLY A 4 28.95 5.60 -12.67
C GLY A 4 27.64 5.63 -13.46
N ILE A 5 27.00 4.46 -13.59
CA ILE A 5 25.62 4.38 -14.08
C ILE A 5 24.75 5.12 -13.06
N LYS A 6 23.99 6.11 -13.54
CA LYS A 6 23.02 6.82 -12.71
C LYS A 6 21.82 5.90 -12.51
N PRO A 7 21.46 5.54 -11.25
CA PRO A 7 20.27 4.75 -10.99
C PRO A 7 19.02 5.52 -11.42
N ASP A 8 18.09 4.84 -12.07
CA ASP A 8 16.76 5.35 -12.44
C ASP A 8 15.68 4.83 -11.48
N VAL A 9 14.42 5.23 -11.69
CA VAL A 9 13.27 4.81 -10.87
C VAL A 9 13.15 3.29 -10.76
N VAL A 10 13.52 2.56 -11.81
CA VAL A 10 13.46 1.08 -11.83
C VAL A 10 14.48 0.48 -10.86
N CYS A 11 15.69 1.05 -10.81
CA CYS A 11 16.72 0.65 -9.86
C CYS A 11 16.27 0.86 -8.40
N PHE A 12 15.64 2.01 -8.11
CA PHE A 12 15.10 2.28 -6.77
C PHE A 12 13.93 1.37 -6.41
N ASN A 13 12.98 1.17 -7.32
CA ASN A 13 11.87 0.22 -7.13
C ASN A 13 12.38 -1.19 -6.85
N ALA A 14 13.43 -1.63 -7.55
CA ALA A 14 14.06 -2.92 -7.30
C ALA A 14 14.71 -3.00 -5.90
N ALA A 15 15.35 -1.92 -5.44
CA ALA A 15 15.94 -1.82 -4.11
C ALA A 15 14.88 -1.83 -3.01
N ILE A 16 13.83 -1.00 -3.13
CA ILE A 16 12.71 -0.96 -2.18
C ILE A 16 12.00 -2.33 -2.15
N GLY A 17 11.75 -2.95 -3.31
CA GLY A 17 11.16 -4.29 -3.39
C GLY A 17 12.05 -5.40 -2.81
N ALA A 18 13.37 -5.25 -2.83
CA ALA A 18 14.28 -6.15 -2.13
C ALA A 18 14.16 -5.98 -0.60
N CYS A 19 14.08 -4.73 -0.11
CA CYS A 19 13.83 -4.42 1.29
C CYS A 19 12.47 -4.97 1.75
N GLU A 20 11.41 -4.85 0.93
CA GLU A 20 10.10 -5.45 1.20
C GLU A 20 10.23 -6.95 1.47
N ARG A 21 10.83 -7.70 0.54
CA ARG A 21 10.97 -9.17 0.68
C ARG A 21 11.80 -9.56 1.90
N ALA A 22 12.71 -8.69 2.34
CA ALA A 22 13.53 -8.89 3.53
C ALA A 22 12.87 -8.41 4.84
N GLY A 23 11.68 -7.78 4.78
CA GLY A 23 11.02 -7.17 5.96
C GLY A 23 11.75 -5.93 6.50
N ARG A 24 12.64 -5.34 5.70
CA ARG A 24 13.52 -4.20 6.04
C ARG A 24 12.80 -2.88 5.76
N TRP A 25 11.75 -2.61 6.53
CA TRP A 25 10.85 -1.47 6.31
C TRP A 25 11.53 -0.11 6.52
N GLU A 26 12.46 0.01 7.48
CA GLU A 26 13.21 1.25 7.73
C GLU A 26 14.06 1.63 6.52
N GLU A 27 14.73 0.65 5.91
CA GLU A 27 15.53 0.87 4.70
C GLU A 27 14.66 1.17 3.48
N ALA A 28 13.52 0.47 3.34
CA ALA A 28 12.56 0.75 2.27
C ALA A 28 12.05 2.21 2.34
N LEU A 29 11.71 2.68 3.54
CA LEU A 29 11.31 4.06 3.78
C LEU A 29 12.45 5.04 3.55
N GLY A 30 13.66 4.73 4.02
CA GLY A 30 14.84 5.57 3.81
C GLY A 30 15.07 5.87 2.33
N ILE A 31 15.02 4.82 1.49
CA ILE A 31 15.17 4.96 0.04
C ILE A 31 14.04 5.79 -0.57
N LEU A 32 12.78 5.53 -0.19
CA LEU A 32 11.64 6.33 -0.67
C LEU A 32 11.79 7.82 -0.33
N ARG A 33 12.22 8.13 0.92
CA ARG A 33 12.43 9.49 1.41
C ARG A 33 13.61 10.18 0.72
N GLU A 34 14.64 9.44 0.32
CA GLU A 34 15.73 9.95 -0.51
C GLU A 34 15.23 10.33 -1.92
N MET A 35 14.35 9.52 -2.52
CA MET A 35 13.69 9.85 -3.80
C MET A 35 12.86 11.13 -3.69
N GLN A 36 12.04 11.26 -2.64
CA GLN A 36 11.20 12.45 -2.43
C GLN A 36 12.00 13.73 -2.24
N ARG A 37 13.11 13.68 -1.48
CA ARG A 37 13.96 14.85 -1.23
C ARG A 37 14.84 15.23 -2.42
N GLY A 38 14.90 14.38 -3.45
CA GLY A 38 15.80 14.58 -4.59
C GLY A 38 17.28 14.51 -4.21
N GLU A 39 17.62 13.86 -3.09
CA GLU A 39 18.98 13.72 -2.57
C GLU A 39 19.81 12.67 -3.32
N ILE A 40 19.26 12.11 -4.39
CA ILE A 40 19.84 11.03 -5.18
C ILE A 40 20.93 11.54 -6.12
N VAL A 41 22.03 10.79 -6.19
CA VAL A 41 23.09 10.95 -7.20
C VAL A 41 22.53 10.62 -8.60
N GLY A 42 22.01 11.62 -9.31
CA GLY A 42 21.46 11.37 -10.66
C GLY A 42 20.62 12.50 -11.24
N GLY A 43 19.89 13.22 -10.38
CA GLY A 43 18.93 14.28 -10.74
C GLY A 43 17.52 13.73 -11.03
N ASP A 44 16.51 14.36 -10.40
CA ASP A 44 15.06 14.25 -10.65
C ASP A 44 14.43 12.83 -10.73
N VAL A 45 14.89 11.88 -9.92
CA VAL A 45 14.15 10.62 -9.76
C VAL A 45 13.08 10.78 -8.70
N ARG A 46 11.84 10.92 -9.14
CA ARG A 46 10.66 10.99 -8.26
C ARG A 46 10.10 9.60 -8.00
N PRO A 47 9.56 9.33 -6.80
CA PRO A 47 8.84 8.09 -6.55
C PRO A 47 7.57 8.03 -7.40
N ASP A 48 7.27 6.83 -7.88
CA ASP A 48 6.02 6.48 -8.55
C ASP A 48 5.15 5.59 -7.66
N VAL A 49 3.95 5.22 -8.14
CA VAL A 49 3.03 4.35 -7.39
C VAL A 49 3.69 3.01 -7.00
N VAL A 50 4.62 2.51 -7.81
CA VAL A 50 5.37 1.28 -7.53
C VAL A 50 6.36 1.47 -6.36
N SER A 51 7.01 2.64 -6.29
CA SER A 51 7.89 3.03 -5.17
C SER A 51 7.11 3.00 -3.86
N TYR A 52 5.96 3.68 -3.82
CA TYR A 52 5.08 3.72 -2.65
C TYR A 52 4.53 2.34 -2.31
N ASN A 53 4.01 1.59 -3.29
CA ASN A 53 3.46 0.24 -3.07
C ASN A 53 4.51 -0.70 -2.45
N SER A 54 5.75 -0.65 -2.94
CA SER A 54 6.84 -1.47 -2.40
C SER A 54 7.18 -1.09 -0.95
N ALA A 55 7.23 0.21 -0.65
CA ALA A 55 7.49 0.71 0.72
C ALA A 55 6.35 0.37 1.69
N MET A 56 5.09 0.57 1.28
CA MET A 56 3.90 0.15 2.02
C MET A 56 3.90 -1.35 2.26
N GLY A 57 4.28 -2.15 1.26
CA GLY A 57 4.43 -3.60 1.36
C GLY A 57 5.46 -3.98 2.42
N ALA A 58 6.59 -3.27 2.48
CA ALA A 58 7.64 -3.52 3.45
C ALA A 58 7.13 -3.26 4.88
N CYS A 59 6.46 -2.13 5.10
CA CYS A 59 5.79 -1.79 6.36
C CYS A 59 4.75 -2.86 6.74
N GLY A 60 3.91 -3.27 5.79
CA GLY A 60 2.86 -4.27 6.01
C GLY A 60 3.38 -5.67 6.35
N ARG A 61 4.57 -6.05 5.88
CA ARG A 61 5.24 -7.32 6.25
C ARG A 61 5.92 -7.23 7.61
N ALA A 62 6.37 -6.05 8.00
CA ALA A 62 6.95 -5.78 9.32
C ALA A 62 5.90 -5.51 10.42
N GLU A 63 4.62 -5.80 10.14
CA GLU A 63 3.49 -5.54 11.05
C GLU A 63 3.37 -4.06 11.47
N ARG A 64 3.82 -3.14 10.60
CA ARG A 64 3.70 -1.69 10.76
C ARG A 64 2.56 -1.15 9.90
N TRP A 65 1.33 -1.54 10.25
CA TRP A 65 0.15 -1.15 9.48
C TRP A 65 -0.07 0.38 9.50
N GLN A 66 0.24 1.06 10.60
CA GLN A 66 0.14 2.51 10.71
C GLN A 66 1.06 3.21 9.72
N ALA A 67 2.31 2.75 9.60
CA ALA A 67 3.26 3.31 8.63
C ALA A 67 2.82 3.06 7.18
N ALA A 68 2.23 1.90 6.89
CA ALA A 68 1.66 1.64 5.57
C ALA A 68 0.45 2.55 5.28
N PHE A 69 -0.39 2.81 6.29
CA PHE A 69 -1.54 3.70 6.20
C PHE A 69 -1.13 5.16 5.98
N GLU A 70 -0.13 5.65 6.74
CA GLU A 70 0.42 7.00 6.59
C GLU A 70 0.99 7.22 5.18
N LEU A 71 1.70 6.24 4.62
CA LEU A 71 2.18 6.31 3.24
C LEU A 71 1.05 6.37 2.21
N LEU A 72 -0.06 5.66 2.44
CA LEU A 72 -1.23 5.74 1.55
C LEU A 72 -1.90 7.10 1.63
N ARG A 73 -1.98 7.71 2.82
CA ARG A 73 -2.45 9.10 2.99
C ARG A 73 -1.55 10.07 2.26
N GLU A 74 -0.25 9.95 2.47
CA GLU A 74 0.75 10.78 1.78
C GLU A 74 0.63 10.67 0.26
N LEU A 75 0.43 9.46 -0.26
CA LEU A 75 0.19 9.24 -1.69
C LEU A 75 -1.14 9.84 -2.16
N ALA A 76 -2.19 9.77 -1.35
CA ALA A 76 -3.49 10.34 -1.68
C ALA A 76 -3.50 11.88 -1.64
N ASP A 77 -2.66 12.49 -0.81
CA ASP A 77 -2.55 13.93 -0.59
C ASP A 77 -1.53 14.62 -1.51
N ASP A 78 -0.85 13.89 -2.40
CA ASP A 78 0.22 14.40 -3.30
C ASP A 78 -0.31 15.20 -4.50
N ASP A 79 -1.36 16.01 -4.32
CA ASP A 79 -1.97 16.90 -5.34
C ASP A 79 -2.24 16.23 -6.71
N GLY A 80 -2.44 14.90 -6.74
CA GLY A 80 -2.64 14.12 -7.97
C GLY A 80 -1.38 13.89 -8.81
N VAL A 81 -0.18 14.11 -8.25
CA VAL A 81 1.09 13.80 -8.91
C VAL A 81 1.25 12.28 -9.06
N VAL A 82 0.89 11.53 -8.03
CA VAL A 82 0.80 10.07 -8.06
C VAL A 82 -0.49 9.65 -7.35
N ASP A 83 -1.38 8.96 -8.06
CA ASP A 83 -2.60 8.45 -7.46
C ASP A 83 -2.42 7.02 -6.92
N PRO A 84 -2.97 6.70 -5.74
CA PRO A 84 -3.05 5.33 -5.28
C PRO A 84 -4.01 4.52 -6.15
N ASP A 85 -3.66 3.26 -6.36
CA ASP A 85 -4.43 2.33 -7.17
C ASP A 85 -4.99 1.16 -6.34
N VAL A 86 -5.63 0.21 -7.02
CA VAL A 86 -6.13 -1.03 -6.41
C VAL A 86 -5.05 -1.80 -5.64
N VAL A 87 -3.78 -1.72 -6.07
CA VAL A 87 -2.67 -2.37 -5.40
C VAL A 87 -2.32 -1.61 -4.12
N SER A 88 -2.27 -0.28 -4.15
CA SER A 88 -2.01 0.56 -2.97
C SER A 88 -3.00 0.27 -1.83
N TYR A 89 -4.30 0.32 -2.12
CA TYR A 89 -5.34 -0.01 -1.13
C TYR A 89 -5.24 -1.45 -0.65
N GLY A 90 -5.04 -2.41 -1.56
CA GLY A 90 -4.96 -3.83 -1.20
C GLY A 90 -3.78 -4.16 -0.28
N ILE A 91 -2.64 -3.48 -0.43
CA ILE A 91 -1.49 -3.64 0.45
C ILE A 91 -1.81 -3.19 1.88
N VAL A 92 -2.39 -2.00 2.04
CA VAL A 92 -2.69 -1.43 3.37
C VAL A 92 -3.83 -2.19 4.04
N ILE A 93 -4.92 -2.49 3.31
CA ILE A 93 -6.02 -3.33 3.83
C ILE A 93 -5.51 -4.70 4.27
N GLY A 94 -4.62 -5.31 3.49
CA GLY A 94 -3.97 -6.56 3.87
C GLY A 94 -3.13 -6.43 5.15
N ALA A 95 -2.45 -5.30 5.36
CA ALA A 95 -1.73 -5.02 6.59
C ALA A 95 -2.67 -4.86 7.79
N CYS A 96 -3.76 -4.08 7.64
CA CYS A 96 -4.80 -3.92 8.66
C CYS A 96 -5.43 -5.27 9.05
N SER A 97 -5.70 -6.14 8.07
CA SER A 97 -6.21 -7.49 8.31
C SER A 97 -5.27 -8.38 9.14
N ARG A 98 -3.95 -8.27 8.95
CA ARG A 98 -2.98 -8.98 9.80
C ARG A 98 -2.93 -8.38 11.21
N ALA A 99 -3.07 -7.07 11.33
CA ALA A 99 -3.09 -6.34 12.58
C ALA A 99 -4.44 -6.41 13.35
N LYS A 100 -5.48 -7.03 12.78
CA LYS A 100 -6.86 -7.10 13.33
C LYS A 100 -7.55 -5.73 13.43
N MET A 101 -7.14 -4.80 12.58
CA MET A 101 -7.66 -3.43 12.48
C MET A 101 -8.80 -3.42 11.47
N TRP A 102 -9.98 -3.87 11.91
CA TRP A 102 -11.12 -4.10 11.03
C TRP A 102 -11.84 -2.81 10.65
N GLU A 103 -11.89 -1.82 11.55
CA GLU A 103 -12.48 -0.50 11.31
C GLU A 103 -11.70 0.19 10.18
N GLU A 104 -10.37 0.22 10.29
CA GLU A 104 -9.48 0.83 9.30
C GLU A 104 -9.54 0.08 7.96
N ALA A 105 -9.66 -1.25 7.97
CA ALA A 105 -9.81 -2.03 6.74
C ALA A 105 -11.14 -1.71 6.01
N LEU A 106 -12.23 -1.51 6.77
CA LEU A 106 -13.53 -1.16 6.23
C LEU A 106 -13.57 0.27 5.70
N ASP A 107 -13.00 1.22 6.44
CA ASP A 107 -12.91 2.62 6.03
C ASP A 107 -12.12 2.77 4.73
N LEU A 108 -11.00 2.05 4.60
CA LEU A 108 -10.21 2.02 3.36
C LEU A 108 -10.97 1.41 2.18
N LEU A 109 -11.79 0.38 2.41
CA LEU A 109 -12.64 -0.19 1.37
C LEU A 109 -13.68 0.84 0.88
N ASN A 110 -14.32 1.54 1.80
CA ASN A 110 -15.30 2.58 1.49
C ASN A 110 -14.66 3.74 0.73
N GLU A 111 -13.53 4.24 1.21
CA GLU A 111 -12.80 5.31 0.54
C GLU A 111 -12.37 4.92 -0.87
N MET A 112 -11.85 3.71 -1.06
CA MET A 112 -11.48 3.19 -2.38
C MET A 112 -12.67 3.24 -3.35
N MET A 113 -13.86 2.83 -2.90
CA MET A 113 -15.09 2.89 -3.67
C MET A 113 -15.55 4.33 -3.94
N ASP A 114 -15.47 5.22 -2.95
CA ASP A 114 -15.83 6.64 -3.09
C ASP A 114 -14.94 7.36 -4.11
N ARG A 115 -13.67 6.93 -4.23
CA ARG A 115 -12.75 7.37 -5.27
C ARG A 115 -12.95 6.71 -6.63
N GLY A 116 -13.96 5.85 -6.77
CA GLY A 116 -14.28 5.14 -8.01
C GLY A 116 -13.31 3.99 -8.34
N ILE A 117 -12.46 3.58 -7.41
CA ILE A 117 -11.54 2.45 -7.59
C ILE A 117 -12.29 1.18 -7.19
N ARG A 118 -12.45 0.23 -8.11
CA ARG A 118 -13.20 -1.00 -7.83
C ARG A 118 -12.37 -2.00 -7.03
N PRO A 119 -12.86 -2.48 -5.86
CA PRO A 119 -12.20 -3.55 -5.13
C PRO A 119 -12.28 -4.86 -5.92
N ASN A 120 -11.29 -5.73 -5.69
CA ASN A 120 -11.27 -7.10 -6.20
C ASN A 120 -11.48 -8.11 -5.06
N ALA A 121 -11.68 -9.39 -5.38
CA ALA A 121 -11.94 -10.42 -4.39
C ALA A 121 -10.84 -10.54 -3.32
N LYS A 122 -9.57 -10.23 -3.65
CA LYS A 122 -8.48 -10.24 -2.65
C LYS A 122 -8.66 -9.14 -1.60
N ILE A 123 -9.10 -7.94 -2.02
CA ILE A 123 -9.34 -6.82 -1.12
C ILE A 123 -10.54 -7.11 -0.23
N CYS A 124 -11.67 -7.51 -0.83
CA CYS A 124 -12.87 -7.88 -0.06
C CYS A 124 -12.58 -9.02 0.92
N GLY A 125 -11.87 -10.06 0.49
CA GLY A 125 -11.45 -11.16 1.37
C GLY A 125 -10.52 -10.72 2.51
N ALA A 126 -9.65 -9.73 2.28
CA ALA A 126 -8.81 -9.18 3.33
C ALA A 126 -9.63 -8.41 4.39
N VAL A 127 -10.64 -7.64 3.97
CA VAL A 127 -11.58 -6.95 4.88
C VAL A 127 -12.40 -7.96 5.67
N VAL A 128 -13.00 -8.95 5.01
CA VAL A 128 -13.74 -10.04 5.68
C VAL A 128 -12.87 -10.75 6.71
N SER A 129 -11.61 -11.06 6.37
CA SER A 129 -10.66 -11.65 7.32
C SER A 129 -10.29 -10.71 8.47
N ALA A 130 -10.26 -9.39 8.24
CA ALA A 130 -10.04 -8.41 9.30
C ALA A 130 -11.23 -8.42 10.28
N CYS A 131 -12.46 -8.36 9.76
CA CYS A 131 -13.70 -8.43 10.54
C CYS A 131 -13.79 -9.74 11.34
N GLU A 132 -13.49 -10.89 10.72
CA GLU A 132 -13.43 -12.20 11.38
C GLU A 132 -12.48 -12.17 12.59
N LYS A 133 -11.25 -11.68 12.40
CA LYS A 133 -10.25 -11.60 13.48
C LYS A 133 -10.61 -10.57 14.55
N GLY A 134 -11.40 -9.56 14.20
CA GLY A 134 -11.97 -8.56 15.09
C GLY A 134 -13.27 -8.99 15.79
N GLY A 135 -13.78 -10.19 15.49
CA GLY A 135 -15.03 -10.71 16.04
C GLY A 135 -16.30 -10.06 15.48
N GLN A 136 -16.19 -9.29 14.39
CA GLN A 136 -17.30 -8.57 13.76
C GLN A 136 -17.93 -9.42 12.64
N TRP A 137 -18.64 -10.48 13.04
CA TRP A 137 -19.19 -11.44 12.07
C TRP A 137 -20.34 -10.85 11.24
N GLU A 138 -21.12 -9.91 11.80
CA GLU A 138 -22.18 -9.21 11.07
C GLU A 138 -21.60 -8.41 9.90
N THR A 139 -20.60 -7.57 10.19
CA THR A 139 -19.89 -6.76 9.17
C THR A 139 -19.19 -7.65 8.15
N ALA A 140 -18.59 -8.76 8.57
CA ALA A 140 -17.98 -9.71 7.65
C ALA A 140 -19.01 -10.27 6.65
N LEU A 141 -20.21 -10.59 7.12
CA LEU A 141 -21.30 -11.12 6.28
C LEU A 141 -21.84 -10.05 5.33
N GLU A 142 -22.00 -8.81 5.79
CA GLU A 142 -22.42 -7.68 4.95
C GLU A 142 -21.45 -7.44 3.79
N VAL A 143 -20.14 -7.39 4.08
CA VAL A 143 -19.11 -7.22 3.04
C VAL A 143 -19.12 -8.39 2.05
N PHE A 144 -19.28 -9.63 2.54
CA PHE A 144 -19.35 -10.82 1.69
C PHE A 144 -20.58 -10.83 0.77
N GLN A 145 -21.75 -10.43 1.29
CA GLN A 145 -22.98 -10.33 0.50
C GLN A 145 -22.85 -9.25 -0.57
N LYS A 146 -22.34 -8.07 -0.20
CA LYS A 146 -22.10 -6.97 -1.15
C LYS A 146 -21.14 -7.38 -2.27
N MET A 147 -20.07 -8.11 -1.95
CA MET A 147 -19.14 -8.65 -2.95
C MET A 147 -19.85 -9.57 -3.97
N ALA A 148 -20.78 -10.41 -3.52
CA ALA A 148 -21.56 -11.29 -4.38
C ALA A 148 -22.56 -10.53 -5.26
N GLU A 149 -23.20 -9.49 -4.72
CA GLU A 149 -24.13 -8.61 -5.46
C GLU A 149 -23.41 -7.80 -6.54
N ASP A 150 -22.22 -7.29 -6.24
CA ASP A 150 -21.39 -6.51 -7.16
C ASP A 150 -20.69 -7.37 -8.23
N GLY A 151 -20.85 -8.71 -8.19
CA GLY A 151 -20.27 -9.64 -9.16
C GLY A 151 -18.74 -9.70 -9.12
N ILE A 152 -18.14 -9.47 -7.95
CA ILE A 152 -16.70 -9.48 -7.77
C ILE A 152 -16.24 -10.94 -7.57
N GLU A 153 -15.60 -11.51 -8.59
CA GLU A 153 -15.00 -12.85 -8.59
C GLU A 153 -13.52 -12.88 -8.14
#